data_AF-S7X0S9-F1
#
_entry.id   AF-S7X0S9-F1
#
_cell.length_a   1.000
_cell.length_b   1.000
_cell.length_c   1.000
_cell.angle_alpha   90.00
_cell.angle_beta   90.00
_cell.angle_gamma   90.00
#
_symmetry.space_group_name_H-M   'P 1'
#
loop_
_entity.id
_entity.type
_entity.pdbx_description
1 polymer ?
#
loop_
_entity_poly.entity_id
_entity_poly.type
_entity_poly.pdbx_seq_one_letter_code
_entity_poly.pdbx_strand_id
1 'polypeptide(L)'
;MSDIPQRQIDEFGIQKYYPNQQGFWRGGTHAWNINELGWPGYLPKNYDNLISIIGDSFIENFMNPNDCHQSVFLKENAPKYNFIEAGRSGVSFIEGMEISKQLNKFKPITNLIYVNDADFYQSLVEVAPAEDITQFSLESDSIVLGKMKSPLLKKILYNWKFAYYMYNKKI
;
A
#
# COMPACT_ATOMS: atom_id res chain seq x y z
N MET A 1 15.73 -10.03 12.74
CA MET A 1 16.12 -9.48 11.42
C MET A 1 14.97 -8.61 10.97
N SER A 2 15.25 -7.39 10.54
CA SER A 2 14.22 -6.47 10.03
C SER A 2 14.04 -6.75 8.55
N ASP A 3 12.87 -7.25 8.18
CA ASP A 3 12.54 -7.50 6.79
C ASP A 3 11.70 -6.32 6.29
N ILE A 4 12.14 -5.67 5.21
CA ILE A 4 11.33 -4.67 4.51
C ILE A 4 10.64 -5.38 3.35
N PRO A 5 9.30 -5.29 3.24
CA PRO A 5 8.60 -5.92 2.12
C PRO A 5 9.06 -5.29 0.80
N GLN A 6 9.40 -6.15 -0.15
CA GLN A 6 9.81 -5.73 -1.48
C GLN A 6 8.59 -5.30 -2.30
N ARG A 7 8.79 -4.30 -3.15
CA ARG A 7 7.76 -3.72 -4.01
C ARG A 7 7.95 -4.08 -5.47
N GLN A 8 6.85 -4.04 -6.21
CA GLN A 8 6.76 -4.16 -7.65
C GLN A 8 5.76 -3.13 -8.19
N ILE A 9 5.85 -2.84 -9.48
CA ILE A 9 4.80 -2.13 -10.22
C ILE A 9 4.02 -3.20 -10.97
N ASP A 10 2.70 -3.22 -10.80
CA ASP A 10 1.84 -4.17 -11.51
C ASP A 10 1.59 -3.75 -12.97
N GLU A 11 0.86 -4.58 -13.71
CA GLU A 11 0.54 -4.36 -15.13
C GLU A 11 -0.27 -3.08 -15.39
N PHE A 12 -0.91 -2.51 -14.36
CA PHE A 12 -1.68 -1.27 -14.45
C PHE A 12 -0.90 -0.06 -13.94
N GLY A 13 0.39 -0.22 -13.60
CA GLY A 13 1.22 0.86 -13.11
C GLY A 13 1.08 1.16 -11.62
N ILE A 14 0.39 0.33 -10.84
CA ILE A 14 0.21 0.53 -9.40
C ILE A 14 1.39 -0.08 -8.64
N GLN A 15 1.98 0.69 -7.73
CA GLN A 15 3.02 0.19 -6.84
C GLN A 15 2.40 -0.64 -5.71
N LYS A 16 2.76 -1.93 -5.67
CA LYS A 16 2.31 -2.90 -4.67
C LYS A 16 3.47 -3.67 -4.09
N TYR A 17 3.21 -4.48 -3.07
CA TYR A 17 4.18 -5.44 -2.57
C TYR A 17 4.19 -6.71 -3.40
N TYR A 18 5.32 -7.43 -3.42
CA TYR A 18 5.28 -8.81 -3.94
C TYR A 18 4.35 -9.66 -3.07
N PRO A 19 3.44 -10.44 -3.68
CA PRO A 19 2.50 -11.30 -2.96
C PRO A 19 3.19 -12.30 -2.03
N ASN A 20 2.47 -12.70 -0.98
CA ASN A 20 2.84 -13.78 -0.06
C ASN A 20 4.20 -13.58 0.65
N GLN A 21 4.67 -12.33 0.74
CA GLN A 21 5.80 -11.99 1.60
C GLN A 21 5.36 -11.98 3.07
N GLN A 22 6.29 -12.29 3.95
CA GLN A 22 6.12 -12.19 5.38
C GLN A 22 7.45 -11.77 6.02
N GLY A 23 7.37 -11.19 7.20
CA GLY A 23 8.55 -10.79 7.96
C GLY A 23 8.18 -10.24 9.32
N PHE A 24 9.17 -9.67 10.01
CA PHE A 24 8.97 -9.05 11.32
C PHE A 24 9.10 -7.54 11.25
N TRP A 25 8.25 -6.83 11.99
CA TRP A 25 8.34 -5.39 12.10
C TRP A 25 9.64 -4.99 12.82
N ARG A 26 10.37 -4.01 12.27
CA ARG A 26 11.66 -3.56 12.83
C ARG A 26 11.54 -3.00 14.24
N GLY A 27 10.45 -2.31 14.52
CA GLY A 27 10.22 -1.59 15.78
C GLY A 27 9.42 -2.37 16.82
N GLY A 28 9.17 -3.67 16.61
CA GLY A 28 8.30 -4.46 17.48
C GLY A 28 8.60 -5.96 17.43
N THR A 29 7.70 -6.76 17.99
CA THR A 29 7.82 -8.22 18.07
C THR A 29 6.81 -8.96 17.18
N HIS A 30 5.94 -8.23 16.48
CA HIS A 30 4.91 -8.81 15.62
C HIS A 30 5.40 -9.07 14.21
N ALA A 31 4.71 -10.00 13.55
CA ALA A 31 4.90 -10.31 12.14
C ALA A 31 3.98 -9.43 11.29
N TRP A 32 4.43 -9.14 10.08
CA TRP A 32 3.61 -8.60 9.00
C TRP A 32 3.52 -9.63 7.88
N ASN A 33 2.46 -9.54 7.07
CA ASN A 33 2.32 -10.33 5.85
C ASN A 33 1.79 -9.46 4.71
N ILE A 34 2.07 -9.89 3.48
CA ILE A 34 1.49 -9.39 2.25
C ILE A 34 0.60 -10.49 1.68
N ASN A 35 -0.67 -10.18 1.40
CA ASN A 35 -1.59 -11.13 0.80
C ASN A 35 -1.29 -11.40 -0.68
N GLU A 36 -2.05 -12.33 -1.26
CA GLU A 36 -1.92 -12.74 -2.66
C GLU A 36 -2.19 -11.59 -3.67
N LEU A 37 -2.85 -10.51 -3.25
CA LEU A 37 -3.12 -9.33 -4.08
C LEU A 37 -2.02 -8.26 -3.99
N GLY A 38 -0.99 -8.48 -3.17
CA GLY A 38 0.12 -7.54 -2.99
C GLY A 38 -0.14 -6.43 -1.97
N TRP A 39 -1.13 -6.59 -1.09
CA TRP A 39 -1.47 -5.64 -0.03
C TRP A 39 -1.13 -6.18 1.37
N PRO A 40 -0.86 -5.32 2.37
CA PRO A 40 -0.64 -5.75 3.75
C PRO A 40 -1.87 -6.45 4.35
N GLY A 41 -1.63 -7.34 5.32
CA GLY A 41 -2.69 -8.01 6.08
C GLY A 41 -3.37 -9.16 5.35
N TYR A 42 -4.50 -9.62 5.89
CA TYR A 42 -5.23 -10.79 5.39
C TYR A 42 -6.41 -10.42 4.50
N LEU A 43 -6.71 -11.29 3.52
CA LEU A 43 -7.93 -11.16 2.73
C LEU A 43 -9.15 -11.68 3.49
N PRO A 44 -10.36 -11.17 3.19
CA PRO A 44 -11.57 -11.75 3.72
C PRO A 44 -11.76 -13.16 3.16
N LYS A 45 -12.52 -14.00 3.89
CA LYS A 45 -12.81 -15.39 3.47
C LYS A 45 -13.54 -15.48 2.13
N ASN A 46 -14.31 -14.46 1.79
CA ASN A 46 -14.98 -14.27 0.49
C ASN A 46 -15.22 -12.77 0.24
N TYR A 47 -15.68 -12.44 -0.96
CA TYR A 47 -15.93 -11.06 -1.40
C TYR A 47 -17.41 -10.65 -1.36
N ASP A 48 -18.27 -11.42 -0.67
CA ASP A 48 -19.68 -11.04 -0.54
C ASP A 48 -19.81 -9.82 0.38
N ASN A 49 -20.70 -8.89 0.05
CA ASN A 49 -20.87 -7.63 0.80
C ASN A 49 -19.54 -6.90 1.10
N LEU A 50 -18.63 -6.88 0.13
CA LEU A 50 -17.29 -6.32 0.30
C LEU A 50 -17.32 -4.79 0.39
N ILE A 51 -16.53 -4.25 1.31
CA ILE A 51 -16.15 -2.85 1.41
C ILE A 51 -14.63 -2.79 1.24
N SER A 52 -14.13 -1.98 0.32
CA SER A 52 -12.69 -1.75 0.20
C SER A 52 -12.27 -0.55 1.06
N ILE A 53 -11.08 -0.64 1.62
CA ILE A 53 -10.44 0.38 2.45
C ILE A 53 -9.08 0.66 1.81
N ILE A 54 -8.92 1.85 1.25
CA ILE A 54 -7.76 2.22 0.44
C ILE A 54 -7.11 3.42 1.10
N GLY A 55 -5.78 3.45 1.18
CA GLY A 55 -5.11 4.63 1.73
C GLY A 55 -3.61 4.50 1.78
N ASP A 56 -3.03 5.38 2.59
CA ASP A 56 -1.60 5.55 2.72
C ASP A 56 -1.00 4.66 3.84
N SER A 57 0.00 5.18 4.55
CA SER A 57 0.61 4.58 5.73
C SER A 57 -0.39 4.21 6.83
N PHE A 58 -1.50 4.95 6.98
CA PHE A 58 -2.52 4.67 7.99
C PHE A 58 -3.26 3.35 7.74
N ILE A 59 -3.53 3.04 6.46
CA ILE A 59 -4.16 1.77 6.07
C ILE A 59 -3.13 0.65 5.92
N GLU A 60 -1.89 0.98 5.48
CA GLU A 60 -0.81 0.00 5.38
C GLU A 60 -0.43 -0.61 6.74
N ASN A 61 -0.30 0.24 7.76
CA ASN A 61 -0.26 -0.10 9.17
C ASN A 61 0.74 -1.19 9.63
N PHE A 62 1.90 -1.35 8.97
CA PHE A 62 2.92 -2.33 9.40
C PHE A 62 3.44 -2.13 10.84
N MET A 63 3.24 -0.95 11.42
CA MET A 63 3.64 -0.64 12.78
C MET A 63 2.81 -1.38 13.83
N ASN A 64 1.65 -1.90 13.45
CA ASN A 64 0.76 -2.65 14.34
C ASN A 64 0.60 -4.10 13.88
N PRO A 65 0.28 -5.02 14.80
CA PRO A 65 -0.12 -6.38 14.47
C PRO A 65 -1.33 -6.42 13.53
N ASN A 66 -1.40 -7.43 12.64
CA ASN A 66 -2.49 -7.57 11.66
C ASN A 66 -3.89 -7.63 12.31
N ASP A 67 -4.01 -8.19 13.50
CA ASP A 67 -5.24 -8.25 14.28
C ASP A 67 -5.71 -6.88 14.80
N CYS A 68 -4.83 -5.88 14.81
CA CYS A 68 -5.16 -4.49 15.12
C CYS A 68 -5.51 -3.65 13.87
N HIS A 69 -5.58 -4.26 12.69
CA HIS A 69 -5.96 -3.54 11.48
C HIS A 69 -7.44 -3.15 11.48
N GLN A 70 -7.76 -2.06 10.76
CA GLN A 70 -9.09 -1.47 10.75
C GLN A 70 -10.15 -2.46 10.22
N SER A 71 -9.82 -3.23 9.21
CA SER A 71 -10.66 -4.27 8.61
C SER A 71 -11.04 -5.37 9.60
N VAL A 72 -10.13 -5.75 10.50
CA VAL A 72 -10.41 -6.73 11.56
C VAL A 72 -11.42 -6.15 12.54
N PHE A 73 -11.17 -4.95 13.05
CA PHE A 73 -12.08 -4.25 13.95
C PHE A 73 -13.47 -4.02 13.32
N LEU A 74 -13.51 -3.60 12.06
CA LEU A 74 -14.77 -3.40 11.31
C LEU A 74 -15.50 -4.73 11.08
N LYS A 75 -14.79 -5.84 10.85
CA LYS A 75 -15.42 -7.15 10.70
C LYS A 75 -16.08 -7.63 11.99
N GLU A 76 -15.49 -7.34 13.14
CA GLU A 76 -16.08 -7.64 14.45
C GLU A 76 -17.36 -6.83 14.72
N ASN A 77 -17.36 -5.54 14.36
CA ASN A 77 -18.47 -4.62 14.61
C ASN A 77 -19.57 -4.68 13.53
N ALA A 78 -19.24 -5.10 12.32
CA ALA A 78 -20.15 -5.18 11.18
C ALA A 78 -20.03 -6.53 10.45
N PRO A 79 -20.36 -7.65 11.10
CA PRO A 79 -20.03 -9.01 10.63
C PRO A 79 -20.67 -9.41 9.29
N LYS A 80 -21.75 -8.72 8.88
CA LYS A 80 -22.42 -8.90 7.58
C LYS A 80 -21.55 -8.48 6.39
N TYR A 81 -20.63 -7.54 6.60
CA TYR A 81 -19.75 -7.02 5.55
C TYR A 81 -18.40 -7.71 5.59
N ASN A 82 -17.74 -7.78 4.44
CA ASN A 82 -16.34 -8.17 4.35
C ASN A 82 -15.51 -6.93 4.02
N PHE A 83 -14.24 -6.95 4.43
CA PHE A 83 -13.35 -5.82 4.29
C PHE A 83 -12.06 -6.27 3.61
N ILE A 84 -11.55 -5.44 2.71
CA ILE A 84 -10.22 -5.58 2.14
C ILE A 84 -9.48 -4.26 2.29
N GLU A 85 -8.26 -4.33 2.83
CA GLU A 85 -7.36 -3.18 2.89
C GLU A 85 -6.39 -3.21 1.71
N ALA A 86 -6.22 -2.05 1.09
CA ALA A 86 -5.24 -1.78 0.05
C ALA A 86 -4.49 -0.50 0.42
N GLY A 87 -3.50 -0.66 1.30
CA GLY A 87 -2.70 0.43 1.83
C GLY A 87 -1.24 0.36 1.37
N ARG A 88 -0.66 1.53 1.05
CA ARG A 88 0.80 1.68 0.92
C ARG A 88 1.21 3.09 1.36
N SER A 89 2.27 3.21 2.15
CA SER A 89 2.84 4.51 2.52
C SER A 89 3.13 5.36 1.27
N GLY A 90 2.53 6.56 1.20
CA GLY A 90 2.67 7.50 0.07
C GLY A 90 1.76 7.21 -1.13
N VAL A 91 0.58 6.61 -0.90
CA VAL A 91 -0.51 6.57 -1.87
C VAL A 91 -1.18 7.94 -1.89
N SER A 92 -1.21 8.58 -3.06
CA SER A 92 -1.95 9.82 -3.29
C SER A 92 -3.45 9.53 -3.46
N PHE A 93 -4.29 10.58 -3.45
CA PHE A 93 -5.72 10.43 -3.76
C PHE A 93 -5.95 9.82 -5.15
N ILE A 94 -5.23 10.28 -6.18
CA ILE A 94 -5.38 9.73 -7.54
C ILE A 94 -4.90 8.28 -7.61
N GLU A 95 -3.82 7.92 -6.91
CA GLU A 95 -3.39 6.52 -6.83
C GLU A 95 -4.46 5.65 -6.13
N GLY A 96 -5.08 6.16 -5.05
CA GLY A 96 -6.19 5.50 -4.37
C GLY A 96 -7.40 5.27 -5.30
N MET A 97 -7.70 6.23 -6.18
CA MET A 97 -8.74 6.07 -7.20
C MET A 97 -8.39 4.96 -8.20
N GLU A 98 -7.13 4.87 -8.66
CA GLU A 98 -6.69 3.78 -9.54
C GLU A 98 -6.72 2.41 -8.84
N ILE A 99 -6.35 2.35 -7.56
CA ILE A 99 -6.49 1.13 -6.75
C ILE A 99 -7.97 0.72 -6.69
N SER A 100 -8.88 1.67 -6.48
CA SER A 100 -10.33 1.37 -6.43
C SER A 100 -10.85 0.79 -7.74
N LYS A 101 -10.39 1.30 -8.89
CA LYS A 101 -10.74 0.77 -10.21
C LYS A 101 -10.33 -0.69 -10.36
N GLN A 102 -9.15 -1.06 -9.88
CA GLN A 102 -8.73 -2.46 -9.90
C GLN A 102 -9.55 -3.34 -8.96
N LEU A 103 -9.86 -2.84 -7.76
CA LEU A 103 -10.65 -3.58 -6.77
C LEU A 103 -12.12 -3.76 -7.19
N ASN A 104 -12.62 -2.97 -8.15
CA ASN A 104 -13.96 -3.15 -8.71
C ASN A 104 -14.18 -4.55 -9.33
N LYS A 105 -13.12 -5.27 -9.69
CA LYS A 105 -13.23 -6.67 -10.13
C LYS A 105 -13.86 -7.59 -9.06
N PHE A 106 -13.71 -7.23 -7.79
CA PHE A 106 -14.32 -7.94 -6.65
C PHE A 106 -15.72 -7.42 -6.30
N LYS A 107 -16.25 -6.45 -7.06
CA LYS A 107 -17.59 -5.87 -6.89
C LYS A 107 -17.87 -5.38 -5.46
N PRO A 108 -17.01 -4.52 -4.87
CA PRO A 108 -17.29 -3.92 -3.58
C PRO A 108 -18.59 -3.09 -3.64
N ILE A 109 -19.37 -3.12 -2.55
CA ILE A 109 -20.55 -2.27 -2.37
C ILE A 109 -20.12 -0.80 -2.31
N THR A 110 -18.99 -0.53 -1.64
CA THR A 110 -18.41 0.80 -1.56
C THR A 110 -16.89 0.74 -1.44
N ASN A 111 -16.23 1.80 -1.90
CA ASN A 111 -14.80 2.00 -1.74
C ASN A 111 -14.58 3.18 -0.79
N LEU A 112 -13.85 2.96 0.30
CA LEU A 112 -13.47 3.99 1.25
C LEU A 112 -12.02 4.39 0.98
N ILE A 113 -11.80 5.63 0.54
CA ILE A 113 -10.46 6.16 0.25
C ILE A 113 -10.08 7.13 1.38
N TYR A 114 -9.07 6.74 2.16
CA TYR A 114 -8.50 7.50 3.27
C TYR A 114 -7.30 8.28 2.77
N VAL A 115 -7.44 9.59 2.78
CA VAL A 115 -6.42 10.55 2.36
C VAL A 115 -6.39 11.69 3.35
N ASN A 116 -5.20 12.24 3.57
CA ASN A 116 -5.04 13.52 4.22
C ASN A 116 -4.92 14.64 3.17
N ASP A 117 -4.89 15.89 3.63
CA ASP A 117 -4.78 17.06 2.74
C ASP A 117 -3.55 16.98 1.82
N ALA A 118 -2.41 16.50 2.33
CA ALA A 118 -1.18 16.38 1.56
C ALA A 118 -1.30 15.33 0.45
N ASP A 119 -1.95 14.19 0.69
CA ASP A 119 -2.17 13.14 -0.31
C ASP A 119 -3.05 13.65 -1.47
N PHE A 120 -3.99 14.55 -1.16
CA PHE A 120 -4.81 15.23 -2.15
C PHE A 120 -3.98 16.24 -2.96
N TYR A 121 -3.23 17.14 -2.31
CA TYR A 121 -2.40 18.12 -3.02
C TYR A 121 -1.30 17.47 -3.87
N GLN A 122 -0.66 16.41 -3.37
CA GLN A 122 0.35 15.65 -4.09
C GLN A 122 -0.22 14.81 -5.24
N SER A 123 -1.54 14.77 -5.42
CA SER A 123 -2.13 14.09 -6.56
C SER A 123 -2.00 14.86 -7.86
N LEU A 124 -1.65 16.14 -7.84
CA LEU A 124 -1.53 16.99 -9.03
C LEU A 124 -0.06 17.25 -9.37
N VAL A 125 0.32 16.94 -10.61
CA VAL A 125 1.68 17.20 -11.13
C VAL A 125 2.00 18.69 -11.01
N GLU A 126 1.05 19.55 -11.33
CA GLU A 126 1.24 21.00 -11.40
C GLU A 126 1.39 21.65 -10.01
N VAL A 127 1.01 20.95 -8.93
CA VAL A 127 1.10 21.47 -7.55
C VAL A 127 2.37 21.00 -6.87
N ALA A 128 2.67 19.70 -6.94
CA ALA A 128 3.81 19.08 -6.27
C ALA A 128 4.36 17.92 -7.10
N PRO A 129 5.18 18.19 -8.13
CA PRO A 129 5.71 17.14 -9.01
C PRO A 129 6.51 16.10 -8.22
N ALA A 130 6.17 14.82 -8.40
CA ALA A 130 6.87 13.72 -7.76
C ALA A 130 6.93 12.51 -8.70
N GLU A 131 8.15 12.03 -8.96
CA GLU A 131 8.35 10.92 -9.91
C GLU A 131 7.96 9.55 -9.33
N ASP A 132 7.83 9.43 -8.01
CA ASP A 132 7.68 8.14 -7.32
C ASP A 132 6.28 7.81 -6.84
N ILE A 133 5.32 8.67 -7.10
CA ILE A 133 3.90 8.48 -6.80
C ILE A 133 3.07 8.66 -8.08
N THR A 134 1.89 8.06 -8.13
CA THR A 134 0.99 8.30 -9.26
C THR A 134 0.28 9.64 -9.08
N GLN A 135 0.28 10.45 -10.14
CA GLN A 135 -0.29 11.79 -10.16
C GLN A 135 -1.20 11.97 -11.38
N PHE A 136 -2.02 13.00 -11.36
CA PHE A 136 -2.79 13.48 -12.50
C PHE A 136 -2.20 14.80 -12.98
N SER A 137 -2.04 14.94 -14.28
CA SER A 137 -1.64 16.20 -14.91
C SER A 137 -2.86 16.87 -15.51
N LEU A 138 -3.15 18.10 -15.05
CA LEU A 138 -4.18 18.97 -15.60
C LEU A 138 -3.83 19.46 -17.01
N GLU A 139 -2.53 19.65 -17.31
CA GLU A 139 -2.08 20.12 -18.61
C GLU A 139 -2.26 19.09 -19.71
N SER A 140 -1.96 17.82 -19.40
CA SER A 140 -2.03 16.71 -20.35
C SER A 140 -3.34 15.91 -20.29
N ASP A 141 -4.21 16.23 -19.33
CA ASP A 141 -5.45 15.49 -19.01
C ASP A 141 -5.20 13.98 -18.87
N SER A 142 -4.13 13.62 -18.15
CA SER A 142 -3.68 12.23 -18.08
C SER A 142 -3.08 11.83 -16.74
N ILE A 143 -3.11 10.52 -16.48
CA ILE A 143 -2.49 9.91 -15.30
C ILE A 143 -0.99 9.68 -15.58
N VAL A 144 -0.15 10.25 -14.74
CA VAL A 144 1.30 10.05 -14.73
C VAL A 144 1.63 8.99 -13.69
N LEU A 145 2.06 7.82 -14.14
CA LEU A 145 2.35 6.68 -13.27
C LEU A 145 3.66 6.88 -12.48
N GLY A 146 3.62 6.58 -11.18
CA GLY A 146 4.78 6.65 -10.31
C GLY A 146 5.82 5.58 -10.62
N LYS A 147 7.09 5.95 -10.56
CA LYS A 147 8.25 5.06 -10.78
C LYS A 147 8.86 4.62 -9.46
N MET A 148 9.35 3.39 -9.39
CA MET A 148 10.11 2.95 -8.21
C MET A 148 11.45 3.69 -8.13
N LYS A 149 11.71 4.37 -7.00
CA LYS A 149 13.05 4.93 -6.70
C LYS A 149 14.10 3.83 -6.57
N SER A 150 15.06 3.82 -7.49
CA SER A 150 16.29 3.01 -7.48
C SER A 150 16.08 1.51 -7.20
N PRO A 151 15.31 0.79 -8.03
CA PRO A 151 14.92 -0.61 -7.77
C PRO A 151 16.13 -1.56 -7.72
N LEU A 152 17.12 -1.37 -8.60
CA LEU A 152 18.36 -2.17 -8.63
C LEU A 152 19.21 -1.97 -7.37
N LEU A 153 19.39 -0.72 -6.95
CA LEU A 153 20.19 -0.41 -5.76
C LEU A 153 19.55 -0.98 -4.49
N LYS A 154 18.22 -0.87 -4.38
CA LYS A 154 17.45 -1.49 -3.29
C LYS A 154 17.62 -3.01 -3.27
N LYS A 155 17.55 -3.68 -4.43
CA LYS A 155 17.77 -5.14 -4.53
C LYS A 155 19.17 -5.55 -4.06
N ILE A 156 20.21 -4.79 -4.43
CA ILE A 156 21.59 -5.02 -3.97
C ILE A 156 21.71 -4.82 -2.45
N LEU A 157 21.13 -3.73 -1.92
CA LEU A 157 21.10 -3.46 -0.48
C LEU A 157 20.40 -4.59 0.29
N TYR A 158 19.23 -5.04 -0.17
CA TYR A 158 18.47 -6.12 0.48
C TYR A 158 19.20 -7.47 0.45
N ASN A 159 19.96 -7.75 -0.61
CA ASN A 159 20.73 -8.99 -0.73
C ASN A 159 21.99 -8.99 0.14
N TRP A 160 22.55 -7.82 0.47
CA TRP A 160 23.74 -7.71 1.29
C TRP A 160 23.40 -7.25 2.72
N LYS A 161 23.06 -8.23 3.57
CA LYS A 161 22.63 -8.01 4.98
C LYS A 161 23.53 -7.06 5.77
N PHE A 162 24.85 -7.06 5.50
CA PHE A 162 25.81 -6.15 6.13
C PHE A 162 25.66 -4.70 5.63
N ALA A 163 25.53 -4.47 4.33
CA ALA A 163 25.30 -3.12 3.79
C ALA A 163 23.94 -2.56 4.22
N TYR A 164 22.91 -3.40 4.27
CA TYR A 164 21.61 -3.03 4.82
C TYR A 164 21.69 -2.68 6.32
N TYR A 165 22.41 -3.48 7.12
CA TYR A 165 22.67 -3.17 8.53
C TYR A 165 23.40 -1.83 8.71
N MET A 166 24.41 -1.54 7.89
CA MET A 166 25.16 -0.28 7.93
C MET A 166 24.31 0.93 7.52
N TYR A 167 23.47 0.80 6.49
CA TYR A 167 22.49 1.83 6.09
C TYR A 167 21.53 2.16 7.25
N ASN A 168 21.03 1.12 7.93
CA ASN A 168 20.08 1.27 9.03
C ASN A 168 20.68 1.82 10.34
N LYS A 169 22.01 1.88 10.49
CA LYS A 169 22.72 2.39 11.67
C LYS A 169 23.17 3.85 11.55
N LYS A 170 23.03 4.47 10.37
CA LYS A 170 23.31 5.90 10.15
C LYS A 170 22.02 6.70 9.96
N ILE A 171 21.24 6.84 11.03
CA ILE A 171 20.39 7.99 11.40
C ILE A 171 20.38 8.03 12.93
#